data_AF-A0A1G1AJP8-F1
#
_entry.id   AF-A0A1G1AJP8-F1
#
_cell.length_a   1.000
_cell.length_b   1.000
_cell.length_c   1.000
_cell.angle_alpha   90.00
_cell.angle_beta   90.00
_cell.angle_gamma   90.00
#
_symmetry.space_group_name_H-M   'P 1'
#
loop_
_entity.id
_entity.type
_entity.pdbx_description
1 polymer ?
#
loop_
_entity_poly.entity_id
_entity_poly.type
_entity_poly.pdbx_seq_one_letter_code
_entity_poly.pdbx_strand_id
1 'polypeptide(L)'
;MKKPFQVAVCVDATKTLGRSVFQGVVAYIRKSGCEWFLHGSAGNRLRLSETIDDLPLKELDGIISFASNEVAIKKIKKAGARFVCIFDEFPDVSVCSVFSDDAAIGHLAANHFLDLQLKKFVYYGTDLARNSETRFRGFKEGIGRAPRRFGTPGSLAMPLHIKAGMEELIPDSPDARRKSLLKLGKSLLDFSNGGRDSIGIFAYSDNMGIMVIEACREVGLAVPYRVAVIAVTSDEIVCELSVPSLTTVQQDARRIGWESAAMLDLLMKGAKPEKNAIAVPPTGIKVRQSTDIVACDDPYVERAVRLIRERFRDKLNVDDLCRVLKISRRTFEDRFRKATGRAPYEEIIRTRIRHAETLLAETSETNLSVAIASGFANERRFEENFRKING
;
A
#
# COMPACT_ATOMS: atom_id res chain seq x y z
N MET A 1 28.03 7.04 -37.14
CA MET A 1 27.41 7.02 -35.80
C MET A 1 26.75 5.66 -35.60
N LYS A 2 26.87 5.02 -34.43
CA LYS A 2 26.10 3.80 -34.14
C LYS A 2 24.62 4.16 -34.11
N LYS A 3 23.76 3.30 -34.66
CA LYS A 3 22.31 3.50 -34.61
C LYS A 3 21.85 3.36 -33.15
N PRO A 4 20.95 4.23 -32.65
CA PRO A 4 20.42 4.10 -31.29
C PRO A 4 19.62 2.80 -31.15
N PHE A 5 19.73 2.17 -29.97
CA PHE A 5 18.96 0.97 -29.65
C PHE A 5 17.47 1.30 -29.60
N GLN A 6 16.65 0.48 -30.23
CA GLN A 6 15.19 0.58 -30.21
C GLN A 6 14.66 -0.20 -29.03
N VAL A 7 14.12 0.50 -28.02
CA VAL A 7 13.70 -0.12 -26.77
C VAL A 7 12.24 0.14 -26.48
N ALA A 8 11.46 -0.91 -26.26
CA ALA A 8 10.07 -0.78 -25.80
C ALA A 8 10.00 -0.88 -24.26
N VAL A 9 9.27 0.05 -23.65
CA VAL A 9 8.94 0.00 -22.22
C VAL A 9 7.43 -0.09 -22.09
N CYS A 10 6.96 -1.27 -21.70
CA CYS A 10 5.55 -1.64 -21.69
C CYS A 10 5.04 -1.62 -20.25
N VAL A 11 4.60 -0.45 -19.80
CA VAL A 11 3.97 -0.25 -18.49
C VAL A 11 2.77 0.67 -18.61
N ASP A 12 1.87 0.60 -17.63
CA ASP A 12 0.72 1.49 -17.54
C ASP A 12 1.17 2.89 -17.06
N ALA A 13 1.42 3.81 -18.00
CA ALA A 13 1.79 5.19 -17.69
C ALA A 13 0.65 6.00 -17.05
N THR A 14 -0.59 5.50 -17.04
CA THR A 14 -1.71 6.14 -16.35
C THR A 14 -1.66 5.92 -14.83
N LYS A 15 -0.89 4.92 -14.37
CA LYS A 15 -0.71 4.61 -12.95
C LYS A 15 0.63 5.10 -12.41
N THR A 16 0.64 5.45 -11.12
CA THR A 16 1.84 5.94 -10.42
C THR A 16 3.00 4.93 -10.49
N LEU A 17 2.72 3.64 -10.35
CA LEU A 17 3.72 2.58 -10.45
C LEU A 17 4.43 2.55 -11.82
N GLY A 18 3.67 2.61 -12.92
CA GLY A 18 4.24 2.56 -14.28
C GLY A 18 5.04 3.82 -14.62
N ARG A 19 4.54 5.02 -14.25
CA ARG A 19 5.30 6.27 -14.38
C ARG A 19 6.65 6.21 -13.64
N SER A 20 6.67 5.63 -12.45
CA SER A 20 7.88 5.50 -11.64
C SER A 20 8.92 4.60 -12.33
N VAL A 21 8.50 3.49 -12.94
CA VAL A 21 9.39 2.65 -13.77
C VAL A 21 9.99 3.44 -14.93
N PHE A 22 9.17 4.16 -15.68
CA PHE A 22 9.65 5.03 -16.76
C PHE A 22 10.68 6.06 -16.28
N GLN A 23 10.42 6.70 -15.14
CA GLN A 23 11.37 7.65 -14.53
C GLN A 23 12.70 6.98 -14.17
N GLY A 24 12.67 5.72 -13.70
CA GLY A 24 13.86 4.91 -13.43
C GLY A 24 14.68 4.63 -14.69
N VAL A 25 14.02 4.20 -15.76
CA VAL A 25 14.65 3.95 -17.07
C VAL A 25 15.30 5.23 -17.61
N VAL A 26 14.56 6.35 -17.63
CA VAL A 26 15.08 7.64 -18.10
C VAL A 26 16.26 8.12 -17.25
N ALA A 27 16.20 7.93 -15.93
CA ALA A 27 17.29 8.29 -15.04
C ALA A 27 18.56 7.47 -15.34
N TYR A 28 18.43 6.18 -15.66
CA TYR A 28 19.56 5.34 -16.06
C TYR A 28 20.18 5.83 -17.37
N ILE A 29 19.36 6.05 -18.41
CA ILE A 29 19.82 6.51 -19.74
C ILE A 29 20.62 7.82 -19.60
N ARG A 30 20.11 8.77 -18.81
CA ARG A 30 20.80 10.04 -18.55
C ARG A 30 22.15 9.87 -17.87
N LYS A 31 22.29 8.90 -16.95
CA LYS A 31 23.55 8.64 -16.26
C LYS A 31 24.55 7.88 -17.12
N SER A 32 24.09 6.87 -17.86
CA SER A 32 24.98 6.00 -18.65
C SER A 32 25.43 6.65 -19.97
N GLY A 33 24.66 7.62 -20.48
CA GLY A 33 24.89 8.22 -21.79
C GLY A 33 24.57 7.28 -22.95
N CYS A 34 23.80 6.21 -22.72
CA CYS A 34 23.42 5.29 -23.79
C CYS A 34 22.39 5.92 -24.73
N GLU A 35 22.53 5.67 -26.03
CA GLU A 35 21.61 6.20 -27.06
C GLU A 35 20.46 5.22 -27.30
N TRP A 36 19.34 5.43 -26.61
CA TRP A 36 18.13 4.63 -26.75
C TRP A 36 16.99 5.47 -27.35
N PHE A 37 16.27 4.89 -28.29
CA PHE A 37 14.98 5.40 -28.73
C PHE A 37 13.87 4.61 -28.03
N LEU A 38 13.09 5.29 -27.19
CA LEU A 38 12.05 4.66 -26.37
C LEU A 38 10.70 4.62 -27.08
N HIS A 39 10.17 3.42 -27.22
CA HIS A 39 8.79 3.17 -27.62
C HIS A 39 7.93 2.98 -26.37
N GLY A 40 7.03 3.92 -26.10
CA GLY A 40 6.06 3.79 -25.01
C GLY A 40 4.82 3.05 -25.50
N SER A 41 4.45 1.94 -24.86
CA SER A 41 3.16 1.29 -25.08
C SER A 41 2.38 1.28 -23.76
N ALA A 42 1.11 1.72 -23.81
CA ALA A 42 0.21 1.70 -22.66
C ALA A 42 -0.16 0.24 -22.35
N GLY A 43 0.54 -0.37 -21.40
CA GLY A 43 0.23 -1.73 -20.98
C GLY A 43 -1.04 -1.78 -20.13
N ASN A 44 -2.01 -2.63 -20.49
CA ASN A 44 -3.13 -2.93 -19.62
C ASN A 44 -2.77 -4.14 -18.74
N ARG A 45 -2.60 -3.94 -17.43
CA ARG A 45 -2.28 -5.00 -16.45
C ARG A 45 -3.25 -6.18 -16.46
N LEU A 46 -4.49 -5.99 -16.93
CA LEU A 46 -5.54 -7.01 -16.93
C LEU A 46 -5.70 -7.73 -18.29
N ARG A 47 -5.04 -7.25 -19.35
CA ARG A 47 -5.04 -7.89 -20.69
C ARG A 47 -3.62 -8.27 -21.09
N LEU A 48 -3.10 -9.29 -20.41
CA LEU A 48 -1.73 -9.79 -20.55
C LEU A 48 -1.37 -10.29 -21.96
N SER A 49 -2.34 -10.62 -22.83
CA SER A 49 -2.08 -11.17 -24.17
C SER A 49 -1.84 -10.13 -25.26
N GLU A 50 -2.36 -8.90 -25.12
CA GLU A 50 -2.39 -7.93 -26.23
C GLU A 50 -1.11 -7.07 -26.29
N THR A 51 -0.45 -6.80 -25.16
CA THR A 51 0.59 -5.74 -25.10
C THR A 51 1.90 -6.08 -25.81
N ILE A 52 2.29 -7.35 -25.89
CA ILE A 52 3.53 -7.78 -26.56
C ILE A 52 3.25 -8.18 -28.02
N ASP A 53 2.07 -8.70 -28.29
CA ASP A 53 1.71 -9.24 -29.60
C ASP A 53 1.57 -8.14 -30.67
N ASP A 54 1.25 -6.92 -30.26
CA ASP A 54 1.14 -5.75 -31.15
C ASP A 54 2.47 -4.99 -31.35
N LEU A 55 3.56 -5.40 -30.69
CA LEU A 55 4.85 -4.74 -30.84
C LEU A 55 5.56 -5.18 -32.13
N PRO A 56 6.26 -4.27 -32.84
CA PRO A 56 7.11 -4.63 -33.97
C PRO A 56 8.41 -5.31 -33.47
N LEU A 57 8.31 -6.53 -32.93
CA LEU A 57 9.39 -7.20 -32.19
C LEU A 57 10.71 -7.33 -32.98
N LYS A 58 10.66 -7.40 -34.31
CA LYS A 58 11.85 -7.48 -35.18
C LYS A 58 12.63 -6.17 -35.29
N GLU A 59 11.99 -5.06 -34.96
CA GLU A 59 12.59 -3.72 -35.01
C GLU A 59 13.14 -3.29 -33.65
N LEU A 60 12.86 -4.06 -32.59
CA LEU A 60 13.26 -3.77 -31.23
C LEU A 60 14.54 -4.52 -30.85
N ASP A 61 15.47 -3.82 -30.24
CA ASP A 61 16.68 -4.39 -29.66
C ASP A 61 16.43 -4.89 -28.22
N GLY A 62 15.51 -4.22 -27.51
CA GLY A 62 15.24 -4.50 -26.10
C GLY A 62 13.81 -4.19 -25.68
N ILE A 63 13.32 -4.93 -24.68
CA ILE A 63 11.97 -4.82 -24.15
C ILE A 63 12.02 -4.91 -22.62
N ILE A 64 11.38 -3.95 -21.95
CA ILE A 64 11.08 -3.98 -20.51
C ILE A 64 9.56 -4.10 -20.36
N SER A 65 9.07 -5.20 -19.83
CA SER A 65 7.63 -5.44 -19.63
C SER A 65 7.37 -6.38 -18.48
N PHE A 66 6.16 -6.37 -17.93
CA PHE A 66 5.66 -7.52 -17.20
C PHE A 66 5.63 -8.73 -18.15
N ALA A 67 6.08 -9.89 -17.69
CA ALA A 67 5.98 -11.10 -18.50
C ALA A 67 4.54 -11.60 -18.49
N SER A 68 3.99 -11.86 -19.67
CA SER A 68 2.65 -12.43 -19.80
C SER A 68 2.69 -13.94 -19.60
N ASN A 69 3.14 -14.67 -20.62
CA ASN A 69 3.23 -16.12 -20.63
C ASN A 69 4.48 -16.58 -21.40
N GLU A 70 4.82 -17.86 -21.31
CA GLU A 70 5.98 -18.43 -22.01
C GLU A 70 5.92 -18.24 -23.54
N VAL A 71 4.72 -18.15 -24.12
CA VAL A 71 4.54 -17.95 -25.56
C VAL A 71 5.08 -16.59 -25.99
N ALA A 72 4.77 -15.53 -25.25
CA ALA A 72 5.29 -14.19 -25.52
C ALA A 72 6.82 -14.14 -25.41
N ILE A 73 7.40 -14.78 -24.38
CA ILE A 73 8.86 -14.87 -24.22
C ILE A 73 9.51 -15.60 -25.40
N LYS A 74 8.91 -16.70 -25.87
CA LYS A 74 9.38 -17.43 -27.04
C LYS A 74 9.32 -16.57 -28.31
N LYS A 75 8.25 -15.78 -28.50
CA LYS A 75 8.13 -14.83 -29.62
C LYS A 75 9.24 -13.77 -29.58
N ILE A 76 9.48 -13.17 -28.41
CA ILE A 76 10.54 -12.18 -28.21
C ILE A 76 11.93 -12.78 -28.51
N LYS A 77 12.24 -13.95 -27.92
CA LYS A 77 13.50 -14.66 -28.18
C LYS A 77 13.69 -14.99 -29.66
N LYS A 78 12.63 -15.43 -30.36
CA LYS A 78 12.66 -15.73 -31.81
C LYS A 78 12.87 -14.47 -32.67
N ALA A 79 12.38 -13.32 -32.23
CA ALA A 79 12.58 -12.05 -32.91
C ALA A 79 13.99 -11.46 -32.72
N GLY A 80 14.76 -11.98 -31.75
CA GLY A 80 16.13 -11.53 -31.46
C GLY A 80 16.24 -10.39 -30.45
N ALA A 81 15.11 -9.85 -29.98
CA ALA A 81 15.07 -8.79 -28.98
C ALA A 81 15.46 -9.31 -27.58
N ARG A 82 16.17 -8.47 -26.82
CA ARG A 82 16.46 -8.75 -25.40
C ARG A 82 15.28 -8.38 -24.52
N PHE A 83 15.12 -9.10 -23.42
CA PHE A 83 13.96 -8.95 -22.56
C PHE A 83 14.36 -8.89 -21.10
N VAL A 84 13.78 -7.93 -20.38
CA VAL A 84 13.79 -7.87 -18.91
C VAL A 84 12.35 -7.85 -18.41
N CYS A 85 12.00 -8.87 -17.62
CA CYS A 85 10.73 -8.96 -16.91
C CYS A 85 10.72 -8.03 -15.71
N ILE A 86 9.58 -7.38 -15.44
CA ILE A 86 9.40 -6.57 -14.23
C ILE A 86 8.19 -7.00 -13.39
N PHE A 87 8.21 -6.60 -12.11
CA PHE A 87 7.16 -6.81 -11.10
C PHE A 87 6.87 -8.25 -10.65
N ASP A 88 7.30 -9.25 -11.41
CA ASP A 88 7.21 -10.66 -11.02
C ASP A 88 8.52 -11.38 -11.34
N GLU A 89 8.80 -12.42 -10.55
CA GLU A 89 9.87 -13.35 -10.83
C GLU A 89 9.41 -14.31 -11.94
N PHE A 90 10.21 -14.43 -13.01
CA PHE A 90 9.85 -15.31 -14.10
C PHE A 90 10.35 -16.73 -13.80
N PRO A 91 9.57 -17.80 -14.00
CA PRO A 91 9.97 -19.16 -13.59
C PRO A 91 11.17 -19.69 -14.38
N ASP A 92 11.28 -19.28 -15.65
CA ASP A 92 12.44 -19.60 -16.47
C ASP A 92 13.61 -18.70 -16.06
N VAL A 93 14.57 -19.28 -15.35
CA VAL A 93 15.80 -18.63 -14.87
C VAL A 93 16.68 -18.04 -15.98
N SER A 94 16.42 -18.38 -17.24
CA SER A 94 17.11 -17.76 -18.39
C SER A 94 16.55 -16.37 -18.73
N VAL A 95 15.40 -16.00 -18.17
CA VAL A 95 14.80 -14.67 -18.31
C VAL A 95 15.30 -13.79 -17.19
N CYS A 96 15.81 -12.62 -17.57
CA CYS A 96 16.24 -11.59 -16.65
C CYS A 96 15.02 -10.89 -16.04
N SER A 97 14.98 -10.76 -14.72
CA SER A 97 13.84 -10.20 -13.98
C SER A 97 14.27 -9.20 -12.91
N VAL A 98 13.52 -8.12 -12.78
CA VAL A 98 13.65 -7.13 -11.69
C VAL A 98 12.27 -6.89 -11.07
N PHE A 99 12.10 -7.26 -9.81
CA PHE A 99 10.79 -7.28 -9.16
C PHE A 99 10.88 -6.74 -7.73
N SER A 100 9.74 -6.51 -7.10
CA SER A 100 9.73 -6.09 -5.70
C SER A 100 10.03 -7.27 -4.77
N ASP A 101 10.76 -7.02 -3.69
CA ASP A 101 10.91 -8.01 -2.62
C ASP A 101 9.58 -8.17 -1.85
N ASP A 102 8.73 -9.06 -2.37
CA ASP A 102 7.39 -9.31 -1.85
C ASP A 102 7.41 -9.93 -0.45
N ALA A 103 8.46 -10.67 -0.09
CA ALA A 103 8.62 -11.18 1.27
C ALA A 103 8.89 -10.02 2.25
N ALA A 104 9.80 -9.11 1.89
CA ALA A 104 10.07 -7.91 2.69
C ALA A 104 8.84 -6.99 2.80
N ILE A 105 8.05 -6.85 1.72
CA ILE A 105 6.76 -6.15 1.75
C ILE A 105 5.83 -6.76 2.81
N GLY A 106 5.72 -8.10 2.81
CA GLY A 106 4.95 -8.82 3.82
C GLY A 106 5.46 -8.59 5.24
N HIS A 107 6.78 -8.64 5.46
CA HIS A 107 7.38 -8.36 6.77
C HIS A 107 7.08 -6.95 7.26
N LEU A 108 7.16 -5.93 6.39
CA LEU A 108 6.84 -4.55 6.76
C LEU A 108 5.37 -4.39 7.19
N ALA A 109 4.43 -4.97 6.43
CA ALA A 109 3.01 -4.92 6.79
C ALA A 109 2.74 -5.61 8.14
N ALA A 110 3.42 -6.73 8.41
CA ALA A 110 3.32 -7.44 9.68
C ALA A 110 3.82 -6.58 10.84
N ASN A 111 5.02 -6.02 10.72
CA ASN A 111 5.62 -5.17 11.75
C ASN A 111 4.73 -3.95 12.06
N HIS A 112 4.16 -3.32 11.03
CA HIS A 112 3.23 -2.19 11.22
C HIS A 112 2.01 -2.56 12.05
N PHE A 113 1.38 -3.71 11.80
CA PHE A 113 0.25 -4.14 12.63
C PHE A 113 0.65 -4.54 14.05
N LEU A 114 1.84 -5.10 14.23
CA LEU A 114 2.39 -5.39 15.55
C LEU A 114 2.66 -4.10 16.33
N ASP A 115 3.21 -3.07 15.69
CA ASP A 115 3.42 -1.74 16.31
C ASP A 115 2.08 -1.08 16.71
N LEU A 116 0.99 -1.38 15.98
CA LEU A 116 -0.38 -1.00 16.33
C LEU A 116 -1.02 -1.90 17.40
N GLN A 117 -0.28 -2.86 17.95
CA GLN A 117 -0.70 -3.81 18.99
C GLN A 117 -1.89 -4.71 18.59
N LEU A 118 -2.12 -4.90 17.29
CA LEU A 118 -3.14 -5.82 16.80
C LEU A 118 -2.73 -7.27 17.03
N LYS A 119 -3.72 -8.14 17.20
CA LYS A 119 -3.50 -9.57 17.54
C LYS A 119 -4.16 -10.55 16.58
N LYS A 120 -5.05 -10.05 15.73
CA LYS A 120 -5.80 -10.83 14.74
C LYS A 120 -5.55 -10.25 13.37
N PHE A 121 -5.16 -11.11 12.44
CA PHE A 121 -4.68 -10.67 11.15
C PHE A 121 -5.36 -11.43 10.02
N VAL A 122 -5.66 -10.71 8.95
CA VAL A 122 -6.16 -11.25 7.69
C VAL A 122 -5.21 -10.82 6.59
N TYR A 123 -4.91 -11.72 5.67
CA TYR A 123 -4.35 -11.39 4.37
C TYR A 123 -5.43 -11.60 3.30
N TYR A 124 -5.76 -10.55 2.55
CA TYR A 124 -6.70 -10.61 1.44
C TYR A 124 -5.92 -10.59 0.12
N GLY A 125 -5.74 -11.77 -0.46
CA GLY A 125 -4.90 -11.99 -1.64
C GLY A 125 -5.62 -12.71 -2.77
N THR A 126 -4.86 -13.19 -3.77
CA THR A 126 -5.38 -13.96 -4.91
C THR A 126 -4.40 -15.05 -5.33
N ASP A 127 -4.92 -16.11 -5.97
CA ASP A 127 -4.11 -17.16 -6.61
C ASP A 127 -3.74 -16.82 -8.07
N LEU A 128 -4.26 -15.70 -8.59
CA LEU A 128 -4.01 -15.26 -9.96
C LEU A 128 -2.63 -14.60 -10.14
N ALA A 129 -1.90 -14.33 -9.06
CA ALA A 129 -0.59 -13.69 -9.09
C ALA A 129 0.38 -14.37 -8.12
N ARG A 130 1.55 -14.81 -8.60
CA ARG A 130 2.51 -15.59 -7.79
C ARG A 130 3.03 -14.81 -6.60
N ASN A 131 3.34 -13.54 -6.80
CA ASN A 131 3.80 -12.63 -5.76
C ASN A 131 2.82 -12.46 -4.59
N SER A 132 1.52 -12.72 -4.77
CA SER A 132 0.54 -12.72 -3.68
C SER A 132 0.89 -13.76 -2.60
N GLU A 133 1.31 -14.96 -2.99
CA GLU A 133 1.69 -16.01 -2.04
C GLU A 133 3.02 -15.68 -1.34
N THR A 134 3.97 -15.09 -2.07
CA THR A 134 5.24 -14.61 -1.49
C THR A 134 5.00 -13.51 -0.46
N ARG A 135 4.12 -12.54 -0.74
CA ARG A 135 3.69 -11.52 0.23
C ARG A 135 3.03 -12.14 1.46
N PHE A 136 2.13 -13.10 1.27
CA PHE A 136 1.48 -13.78 2.38
C PHE A 136 2.49 -14.52 3.27
N ARG A 137 3.45 -15.21 2.67
CA ARG A 137 4.52 -15.89 3.40
C ARG A 137 5.36 -14.92 4.22
N GLY A 138 5.80 -13.82 3.61
CA GLY A 138 6.50 -12.74 4.30
C GLY A 138 5.66 -12.20 5.47
N PHE A 139 4.39 -11.90 5.24
CA PHE A 139 3.49 -11.43 6.29
C PHE A 139 3.37 -12.41 7.46
N LYS A 140 3.13 -13.69 7.16
CA LYS A 140 3.08 -14.78 8.14
C LYS A 140 4.37 -14.91 8.94
N GLU A 141 5.53 -14.86 8.29
CA GLU A 141 6.84 -14.91 8.94
C GLU A 141 7.07 -13.70 9.85
N GLY A 142 6.68 -12.49 9.40
CA GLY A 142 6.81 -11.26 10.18
C GLY A 142 6.00 -11.33 11.47
N ILE A 143 4.75 -11.79 11.40
CA ILE A 143 3.90 -12.03 12.58
C ILE A 143 4.52 -13.11 13.49
N GLY A 144 5.06 -14.19 12.92
CA GLY A 144 5.69 -15.26 13.68
C GLY A 144 6.98 -14.87 14.41
N ARG A 145 7.67 -13.81 13.95
CA ARG A 145 8.89 -13.27 14.56
C ARG A 145 8.63 -12.13 15.57
N ALA A 146 7.37 -11.85 15.89
CA ALA A 146 7.00 -10.77 16.80
C ALA A 146 7.80 -10.83 18.14
N PRO A 147 8.38 -9.71 18.61
CA PRO A 147 9.11 -9.67 19.87
C PRO A 147 8.25 -10.15 21.05
N ARG A 148 8.87 -10.81 22.04
CA ARG A 148 8.21 -11.32 23.28
C ARG A 148 7.41 -10.27 24.08
N ARG A 149 7.58 -8.97 23.79
CA ARG A 149 6.81 -7.88 24.42
C ARG A 149 5.33 -7.88 24.02
N PHE A 150 4.93 -8.60 22.97
CA PHE A 150 3.53 -8.74 22.52
C PHE A 150 2.82 -10.02 23.04
N GLY A 151 3.52 -10.83 23.84
CA GLY A 151 3.02 -12.10 24.37
C GLY A 151 4.10 -13.19 24.42
N THR A 152 3.81 -14.34 25.02
CA THR A 152 4.65 -15.53 24.90
C THR A 152 4.82 -15.92 23.43
N PRO A 153 6.01 -16.39 23.00
CA PRO A 153 6.18 -16.94 21.64
C PRO A 153 5.08 -17.99 21.38
N GLY A 154 4.21 -17.72 20.40
CA GLY A 154 3.08 -18.59 20.04
C GLY A 154 1.67 -18.13 20.46
N SER A 155 1.49 -16.93 21.04
CA SER A 155 0.15 -16.45 21.43
C SER A 155 -0.63 -15.68 20.34
N LEU A 156 0.01 -15.31 19.23
CA LEU A 156 -0.65 -14.61 18.13
C LEU A 156 -1.34 -15.60 17.19
N ALA A 157 -2.57 -15.27 16.80
CA ALA A 157 -3.30 -16.09 15.85
C ALA A 157 -2.59 -16.06 14.48
N MET A 158 -2.48 -17.24 13.88
CA MET A 158 -2.06 -17.38 12.49
C MET A 158 -2.92 -16.50 11.58
N PRO A 159 -2.32 -15.68 10.68
CA PRO A 159 -3.11 -14.85 9.79
C PRO A 159 -4.07 -15.68 8.93
N LEU A 160 -5.34 -15.27 8.87
CA LEU A 160 -6.32 -15.87 7.97
C LEU A 160 -6.04 -15.43 6.53
N HIS A 161 -5.87 -16.38 5.60
CA HIS A 161 -5.73 -16.07 4.18
C HIS A 161 -7.10 -16.16 3.51
N ILE A 162 -7.64 -15.02 3.07
CA ILE A 162 -8.84 -14.95 2.24
C ILE A 162 -8.38 -14.71 0.80
N LYS A 163 -8.78 -15.59 -0.12
CA LYS A 163 -8.40 -15.51 -1.54
C LYS A 163 -9.56 -15.04 -2.40
N ALA A 164 -9.31 -14.02 -3.21
CA ALA A 164 -10.21 -13.52 -4.24
C ALA A 164 -9.94 -14.24 -5.57
N GLY A 165 -11.00 -14.73 -6.20
CA GLY A 165 -10.98 -15.26 -7.55
C GLY A 165 -11.20 -14.15 -8.59
N MET A 166 -11.35 -14.56 -9.86
CA MET A 166 -11.56 -13.63 -10.97
C MET A 166 -12.86 -12.84 -10.80
N GLU A 167 -13.95 -13.50 -10.39
CA GLU A 167 -15.28 -12.87 -10.21
C GLU A 167 -15.26 -11.77 -9.15
N GLU A 168 -14.48 -11.93 -8.08
CA GLU A 168 -14.36 -10.89 -7.06
C GLU A 168 -13.51 -9.70 -7.53
N LEU A 169 -12.44 -9.95 -8.29
CA LEU A 169 -11.52 -8.89 -8.73
C LEU A 169 -12.02 -8.11 -9.95
N ILE A 170 -12.79 -8.77 -10.82
CA ILE A 170 -13.36 -8.20 -12.04
C ILE A 170 -14.84 -8.61 -12.08
N PRO A 171 -15.70 -7.94 -11.30
CA PRO A 171 -17.11 -8.26 -11.29
C PRO A 171 -17.76 -7.82 -12.60
N ASP A 172 -18.48 -8.73 -13.25
CA ASP A 172 -19.15 -8.48 -14.53
C ASP A 172 -20.35 -7.52 -14.42
N SER A 173 -20.80 -7.21 -13.20
CA SER A 173 -21.90 -6.28 -12.94
C SER A 173 -21.82 -5.61 -11.56
N PRO A 174 -22.52 -4.48 -11.35
CA PRO A 174 -22.65 -3.86 -10.02
C PRO A 174 -23.22 -4.82 -8.96
N ASP A 175 -24.17 -5.69 -9.32
CA ASP A 175 -24.75 -6.66 -8.40
C ASP A 175 -23.75 -7.75 -8.01
N ALA A 176 -22.95 -8.24 -8.97
CA ALA A 176 -21.87 -9.19 -8.71
C ALA A 176 -20.82 -8.58 -7.77
N ARG A 177 -20.48 -7.30 -7.97
CA ARG A 177 -19.60 -6.55 -7.07
C ARG A 177 -20.18 -6.50 -5.65
N ARG A 178 -21.44 -6.08 -5.50
CA ARG A 178 -22.08 -5.98 -4.18
C ARG A 178 -22.15 -7.33 -3.47
N LYS A 179 -22.47 -8.41 -4.20
CA LYS A 179 -22.47 -9.77 -3.66
C LYS A 179 -21.09 -10.18 -3.13
N SER A 180 -20.03 -9.86 -3.87
CA SER A 180 -18.64 -10.11 -3.47
C SER A 180 -18.25 -9.31 -2.22
N LEU A 181 -18.62 -8.04 -2.16
CA LEU A 181 -18.40 -7.18 -0.99
C LEU A 181 -19.13 -7.71 0.25
N LEU A 182 -20.40 -8.11 0.13
CA LEU A 182 -21.16 -8.69 1.24
C LEU A 182 -20.57 -10.02 1.72
N LYS A 183 -20.11 -10.88 0.80
CA LYS A 183 -19.43 -12.15 1.11
C LYS A 183 -18.15 -11.91 1.91
N LEU A 184 -17.31 -10.98 1.44
CA LEU A 184 -16.08 -10.59 2.13
C LEU A 184 -16.40 -9.98 3.51
N GLY A 185 -17.33 -9.01 3.55
CA GLY A 185 -17.72 -8.31 4.78
C GLY A 185 -18.22 -9.27 5.86
N LYS A 186 -19.09 -10.23 5.51
CA LYS A 186 -19.56 -11.26 6.45
C LYS A 186 -18.41 -12.11 7.00
N SER A 187 -17.49 -12.53 6.13
CA SER A 187 -16.31 -13.31 6.55
C SER A 187 -15.43 -12.52 7.54
N LEU A 188 -15.26 -11.21 7.32
CA LEU A 188 -14.52 -10.33 8.23
C LEU A 188 -15.27 -10.09 9.55
N LEU A 189 -16.61 -9.96 9.50
CA LEU A 189 -17.46 -9.80 10.68
C LEU A 189 -17.39 -11.04 11.58
N ASP A 190 -17.47 -12.24 10.98
CA ASP A 190 -17.36 -13.50 11.70
C ASP A 190 -15.97 -13.67 12.32
N PHE A 191 -14.91 -13.39 11.56
CA PHE A 191 -13.53 -13.47 12.06
C PHE A 191 -13.23 -12.49 13.21
N SER A 192 -13.87 -11.31 13.19
CA SER A 192 -13.79 -10.29 14.24
C SER A 192 -14.77 -10.52 15.40
N ASN A 193 -15.38 -11.70 15.52
CA ASN A 193 -16.34 -12.06 16.57
C ASN A 193 -17.51 -11.06 16.65
N GLY A 194 -18.12 -10.77 15.49
CA GLY A 194 -19.17 -9.78 15.36
C GLY A 194 -18.69 -8.34 15.54
N GLY A 195 -17.43 -8.05 15.22
CA GLY A 195 -16.81 -6.73 15.37
C GLY A 195 -16.33 -6.39 16.78
N ARG A 196 -16.28 -7.37 17.69
CA ARG A 196 -15.76 -7.17 19.06
C ARG A 196 -14.24 -7.07 19.09
N ASP A 197 -13.56 -7.80 18.21
CA ASP A 197 -12.10 -7.83 18.17
C ASP A 197 -11.56 -6.91 17.09
N SER A 198 -10.51 -6.15 17.41
CA SER A 198 -9.78 -5.37 16.40
C SER A 198 -8.94 -6.29 15.51
N ILE A 199 -9.06 -6.10 14.19
CA ILE A 199 -8.33 -6.91 13.18
C ILE A 199 -7.46 -6.04 12.27
N GLY A 200 -6.30 -6.55 11.88
CA GLY A 200 -5.44 -5.97 10.85
C GLY A 200 -5.60 -6.74 9.54
N ILE A 201 -5.90 -6.05 8.44
CA ILE A 201 -6.09 -6.64 7.12
C ILE A 201 -5.02 -6.12 6.17
N PHE A 202 -4.13 -7.03 5.74
CA PHE A 202 -3.18 -6.75 4.67
C PHE A 202 -3.78 -7.19 3.33
N ALA A 203 -4.11 -6.24 2.48
CA ALA A 203 -4.61 -6.49 1.12
C ALA A 203 -3.44 -6.56 0.13
N TYR A 204 -3.53 -7.48 -0.83
CA TYR A 204 -2.52 -7.68 -1.86
C TYR A 204 -2.23 -6.41 -2.66
N SER A 205 -3.25 -5.63 -3.02
CA SER A 205 -3.12 -4.37 -3.77
C SER A 205 -4.04 -3.29 -3.20
N ASP A 206 -3.77 -2.03 -3.55
CA ASP A 206 -4.61 -0.88 -3.22
C ASP A 206 -6.09 -1.05 -3.62
N ASN A 207 -6.37 -1.52 -4.84
CA ASN A 207 -7.73 -1.84 -5.27
C ASN A 207 -8.41 -2.86 -4.35
N MET A 208 -7.70 -3.92 -3.96
CA MET A 208 -8.23 -4.91 -3.01
C MET A 208 -8.37 -4.33 -1.60
N GLY A 209 -7.50 -3.40 -1.19
CA GLY A 209 -7.61 -2.66 0.06
C GLY A 209 -8.87 -1.78 0.08
N ILE A 210 -9.21 -1.15 -1.03
CA ILE A 210 -10.46 -0.39 -1.18
C ILE A 210 -11.68 -1.32 -1.11
N MET A 211 -11.63 -2.48 -1.78
CA MET A 211 -12.69 -3.49 -1.67
C MET A 211 -12.89 -3.95 -0.21
N VAL A 212 -11.81 -4.12 0.55
CA VAL A 212 -11.90 -4.43 1.98
C VAL A 212 -12.62 -3.32 2.75
N ILE A 213 -12.27 -2.05 2.50
CA ILE A 213 -12.92 -0.89 3.14
C ILE A 213 -14.41 -0.86 2.80
N GLU A 214 -14.78 -1.05 1.54
CA GLU A 214 -16.17 -1.11 1.08
C GLU A 214 -16.93 -2.29 1.70
N ALA A 215 -16.31 -3.47 1.75
CA ALA A 215 -16.90 -4.67 2.34
C ALA A 215 -17.14 -4.50 3.85
N CYS A 216 -16.21 -3.86 4.57
CA CYS A 216 -16.39 -3.53 5.99
C CYS A 216 -17.59 -2.60 6.19
N ARG A 217 -17.75 -1.60 5.30
CA ARG A 217 -18.87 -0.65 5.35
C ARG A 217 -20.22 -1.34 5.15
N GLU A 218 -20.32 -2.29 4.22
CA GLU A 218 -21.57 -3.04 3.96
C GLU A 218 -22.08 -3.81 5.19
N VAL A 219 -21.20 -4.17 6.13
CA VAL A 219 -21.55 -4.93 7.34
C VAL A 219 -21.40 -4.11 8.64
N GLY A 220 -21.15 -2.81 8.54
CA GLY A 220 -21.01 -1.93 9.70
C GLY A 220 -19.70 -2.10 10.49
N LEU A 221 -18.68 -2.76 9.93
CA LEU A 221 -17.32 -2.79 10.50
C LEU A 221 -16.61 -1.47 10.18
N ALA A 222 -16.27 -0.70 11.22
CA ALA A 222 -15.72 0.63 11.03
C ALA A 222 -14.20 0.59 10.83
N VAL A 223 -13.73 1.07 9.68
CA VAL A 223 -12.31 1.37 9.40
C VAL A 223 -12.04 2.84 9.73
N PRO A 224 -11.01 3.22 10.49
CA PRO A 224 -9.95 2.36 11.05
C PRO A 224 -10.20 1.89 12.50
N TYR A 225 -11.41 2.01 13.05
CA TYR A 225 -11.63 1.83 14.51
C TYR A 225 -11.56 0.37 14.97
N ARG A 226 -12.21 -0.53 14.23
CA ARG A 226 -12.20 -1.98 14.49
C ARG A 226 -11.34 -2.74 13.49
N VAL A 227 -11.10 -2.14 12.34
CA VAL A 227 -10.36 -2.77 11.26
C VAL A 227 -9.27 -1.81 10.81
N ALA A 228 -8.00 -2.23 10.89
CA ALA A 228 -6.91 -1.52 10.26
C ALA A 228 -6.63 -2.15 8.88
N VAL A 229 -6.50 -1.36 7.82
CA VAL A 229 -6.26 -1.86 6.46
C VAL A 229 -4.96 -1.30 5.92
N ILE A 230 -4.03 -2.18 5.51
CA ILE A 230 -2.82 -1.83 4.75
C ILE A 230 -2.86 -2.54 3.40
N ALA A 231 -2.34 -1.89 2.36
CA ALA A 231 -2.22 -2.47 1.03
C ALA A 231 -0.83 -2.23 0.42
N VAL A 232 -0.63 -2.59 -0.85
CA VAL A 232 0.58 -2.27 -1.63
C VAL A 232 0.22 -1.28 -2.73
N THR A 233 0.95 -0.16 -2.81
CA THR A 233 0.62 0.95 -3.73
C THR A 233 0.86 0.57 -5.17
N SER A 234 -0.19 0.64 -6.00
CA SER A 234 -0.07 0.73 -7.45
C SER A 234 -0.39 2.15 -7.95
N ASP A 235 -1.32 2.84 -7.29
CA ASP A 235 -1.70 4.21 -7.58
C ASP A 235 -1.96 5.04 -6.32
N GLU A 236 -1.16 6.06 -6.15
CA GLU A 236 -1.21 6.95 -5.00
C GLU A 236 -2.52 7.73 -4.93
N ILE A 237 -3.02 8.20 -6.08
CA ILE A 237 -4.24 9.03 -6.15
C ILE A 237 -5.45 8.24 -5.63
N VAL A 238 -5.56 6.97 -6.03
CA VAL A 238 -6.63 6.06 -5.62
C VAL A 238 -6.59 5.82 -4.10
N CYS A 239 -5.39 5.74 -3.52
CA CYS A 239 -5.22 5.59 -2.07
C CYS A 239 -5.65 6.84 -1.29
N GLU A 240 -5.37 8.05 -1.79
CA GLU A 240 -5.78 9.31 -1.14
C GLU A 240 -7.29 9.56 -1.26
N LEU A 241 -7.92 9.18 -2.37
CA LEU A 241 -9.36 9.34 -2.59
C LEU A 241 -10.23 8.32 -1.82
N SER A 242 -9.62 7.24 -1.32
CA SER A 242 -10.34 6.27 -0.49
C SER A 242 -10.79 6.90 0.83
N VAL A 243 -11.91 6.42 1.37
CA VAL A 243 -12.46 6.92 2.64
C VAL A 243 -12.68 5.73 3.60
N PRO A 244 -11.82 5.57 4.63
CA PRO A 244 -10.64 6.39 4.96
C PRO A 244 -9.48 6.22 3.96
N SER A 245 -8.56 7.20 3.90
CA SER A 245 -7.40 7.14 3.00
C SER A 245 -6.50 5.94 3.33
N LEU A 246 -6.01 5.26 2.28
CA LEU A 246 -5.46 3.91 2.39
C LEU A 246 -3.95 3.90 2.68
N THR A 247 -3.57 3.34 3.82
CA THR A 247 -2.18 3.08 4.21
C THR A 247 -1.57 2.03 3.31
N THR A 248 -0.33 2.23 2.90
CA THR A 248 0.31 1.36 1.90
C THR A 248 1.78 1.12 2.17
N VAL A 249 2.26 -0.09 1.84
CA VAL A 249 3.67 -0.38 1.65
C VAL A 249 4.08 0.13 0.26
N GLN A 250 5.14 0.94 0.23
CA GLN A 250 5.61 1.63 -0.97
C GLN A 250 6.68 0.80 -1.69
N GLN A 251 6.43 0.48 -2.96
CA GLN A 251 7.39 -0.22 -3.81
C GLN A 251 8.41 0.77 -4.38
N ASP A 252 9.69 0.38 -4.49
CA ASP A 252 10.68 1.19 -5.21
C ASP A 252 10.64 0.93 -6.73
N ALA A 253 9.51 1.30 -7.35
CA ALA A 253 9.30 1.12 -8.79
C ALA A 253 10.29 1.93 -9.64
N ARG A 254 10.80 3.05 -9.11
CA ARG A 254 11.85 3.82 -9.76
C ARG A 254 13.17 3.05 -9.79
N ARG A 255 13.54 2.39 -8.69
CA ARG A 255 14.70 1.49 -8.69
C ARG A 255 14.49 0.26 -9.57
N ILE A 256 13.28 -0.30 -9.61
CA ILE A 256 12.96 -1.37 -10.59
C ILE A 256 13.25 -0.91 -12.01
N GLY A 257 12.73 0.25 -12.43
CA GLY A 257 13.00 0.78 -13.77
C GLY A 257 14.49 1.03 -14.05
N TRP A 258 15.22 1.53 -13.05
CA TRP A 258 16.67 1.74 -13.14
C TRP A 258 17.44 0.43 -13.38
N GLU A 259 17.21 -0.57 -12.52
CA GLU A 259 17.92 -1.85 -12.59
C GLU A 259 17.54 -2.61 -13.85
N SER A 260 16.28 -2.52 -14.30
CA SER A 260 15.84 -3.10 -15.56
C SER A 260 16.55 -2.50 -16.76
N ALA A 261 16.71 -1.17 -16.79
CA ALA A 261 17.45 -0.51 -17.86
C ALA A 261 18.94 -0.90 -17.84
N ALA A 262 19.56 -0.95 -16.66
CA ALA A 262 20.95 -1.39 -16.52
C ALA A 262 21.16 -2.83 -17.00
N MET A 263 20.26 -3.73 -16.61
CA MET A 263 20.29 -5.13 -17.02
C MET A 263 20.05 -5.29 -18.52
N LEU A 264 19.08 -4.56 -19.09
CA LEU A 264 18.78 -4.61 -20.52
C LEU A 264 19.94 -4.05 -21.36
N ASP A 265 20.59 -2.97 -20.92
CA ASP A 265 21.77 -2.40 -21.59
C ASP A 265 22.91 -3.42 -21.71
N LEU A 266 23.20 -4.14 -20.62
CA LEU A 266 24.19 -5.23 -20.61
C LEU A 266 23.81 -6.33 -21.62
N LEU A 267 22.55 -6.77 -21.61
CA LEU A 267 22.06 -7.81 -22.51
C LEU A 267 22.14 -7.40 -23.99
N MET A 268 21.76 -6.15 -24.32
CA MET A 268 21.83 -5.64 -25.69
C MET A 268 23.27 -5.49 -26.19
N LYS A 269 24.23 -5.23 -25.28
CA LYS A 269 25.66 -5.24 -25.57
C LYS A 269 26.28 -6.65 -25.64
N GLY A 270 25.48 -7.69 -25.44
CA GLY A 270 25.93 -9.09 -25.49
C GLY A 270 26.60 -9.59 -24.21
N ALA A 271 26.60 -8.80 -23.14
CA ALA A 271 27.07 -9.22 -21.83
C ALA A 271 25.99 -10.01 -21.07
N LYS A 272 26.41 -10.72 -20.02
CA LYS A 272 25.50 -11.42 -19.10
C LYS A 272 25.54 -10.73 -17.73
N PRO A 273 24.39 -10.51 -17.07
CA PRO A 273 24.38 -10.00 -15.71
C PRO A 273 24.91 -11.06 -14.74
N GLU A 274 25.47 -10.63 -13.61
CA GLU A 274 25.90 -11.54 -12.53
C GLU A 274 24.72 -12.31 -11.93
N LYS A 275 23.56 -11.66 -11.86
CA LYS A 275 22.29 -12.24 -11.39
C LYS A 275 21.22 -12.01 -12.44
N ASN A 276 20.49 -13.06 -12.79
CA ASN A 276 19.34 -12.97 -13.68
C ASN A 276 18.09 -12.45 -12.95
N ALA A 277 18.11 -12.37 -11.62
CA ALA A 277 16.98 -11.91 -10.81
C ALA A 277 17.45 -10.89 -9.78
N ILE A 278 16.79 -9.72 -9.74
CA ILE A 278 17.03 -8.68 -8.74
C ILE A 278 15.71 -8.40 -8.01
N ALA A 279 15.67 -8.74 -6.72
CA ALA A 279 14.61 -8.33 -5.82
C ALA A 279 14.94 -6.94 -5.25
N VAL A 280 14.07 -5.97 -5.49
CA VAL A 280 14.20 -4.59 -5.04
C VAL A 280 13.40 -4.40 -3.75
N PRO A 281 14.03 -4.00 -2.63
CA PRO A 281 13.33 -3.83 -1.36
C PRO A 281 12.31 -2.68 -1.42
N PRO A 282 11.21 -2.74 -0.62
CA PRO A 282 10.29 -1.62 -0.48
C PRO A 282 10.95 -0.41 0.21
N THR A 283 10.43 0.79 -0.06
CA THR A 283 10.97 2.04 0.50
C THR A 283 10.42 2.37 1.89
N GLY A 284 9.33 1.72 2.31
CA GLY A 284 8.72 1.91 3.63
C GLY A 284 7.19 1.84 3.58
N ILE A 285 6.55 2.42 4.59
CA ILE A 285 5.09 2.49 4.70
C ILE A 285 4.67 3.96 4.67
N LYS A 286 3.76 4.30 3.76
CA LYS A 286 3.05 5.57 3.81
C LYS A 286 1.79 5.40 4.64
N VAL A 287 1.89 5.80 5.91
CA VAL A 287 0.80 5.70 6.90
C VAL A 287 -0.31 6.69 6.57
N ARG A 288 -1.55 6.22 6.58
CA ARG A 288 -2.76 7.01 6.35
C ARG A 288 -3.88 6.63 7.32
N GLN A 289 -5.06 7.19 7.11
CA GLN A 289 -6.20 7.02 8.00
C GLN A 289 -6.61 5.55 8.20
N SER A 290 -6.50 4.70 7.19
CA SER A 290 -6.96 3.30 7.27
C SER A 290 -6.22 2.44 8.32
N THR A 291 -5.07 2.88 8.83
CA THR A 291 -4.37 2.22 9.96
C THR A 291 -4.22 3.13 11.17
N ASP A 292 -4.89 4.28 11.19
CA ASP A 292 -5.02 5.08 12.40
C ASP A 292 -6.01 4.41 13.36
N ILE A 293 -5.69 3.21 13.83
CA ILE A 293 -6.50 2.47 14.80
C ILE A 293 -6.01 2.77 16.20
N VAL A 294 -6.94 2.80 17.15
CA VAL A 294 -6.62 2.65 18.57
C VAL A 294 -7.15 1.26 18.94
N ALA A 295 -6.26 0.27 18.96
CA ALA A 295 -6.60 -1.10 19.30
C ALA A 295 -6.89 -1.21 20.80
N CYS A 296 -8.11 -0.85 21.21
CA CYS A 296 -8.55 -0.95 22.59
C CYS A 296 -9.97 -1.50 22.70
N ASP A 297 -10.20 -2.32 23.72
CA ASP A 297 -11.52 -2.91 24.00
C ASP A 297 -12.43 -1.98 24.80
N ASP A 298 -12.00 -0.74 25.07
CA ASP A 298 -12.75 0.21 25.88
C ASP A 298 -13.76 1.01 25.02
N PRO A 299 -15.08 0.79 25.17
CA PRO A 299 -16.10 1.43 24.33
C PRO A 299 -16.15 2.95 24.49
N TYR A 300 -15.73 3.49 25.64
CA TYR A 300 -15.67 4.93 25.86
C TYR A 300 -14.51 5.56 25.11
N VAL A 301 -13.35 4.87 25.08
CA VAL A 301 -12.17 5.34 24.34
C VAL A 301 -12.40 5.24 22.85
N GLU A 302 -12.96 4.13 22.36
CA GLU A 302 -13.33 3.97 20.95
C GLU A 302 -14.29 5.09 20.49
N ARG A 303 -15.37 5.33 21.26
CA ARG A 303 -16.32 6.40 20.95
C ARG A 303 -15.67 7.77 21.01
N ALA A 304 -14.77 8.01 21.97
CA ALA A 304 -14.03 9.26 22.08
C ALA A 304 -13.13 9.52 20.87
N VAL A 305 -12.31 8.55 20.46
CA VAL A 305 -11.42 8.66 19.29
C VAL A 305 -12.24 8.94 18.03
N ARG A 306 -13.39 8.28 17.86
CA ARG A 306 -14.32 8.57 16.76
C ARG A 306 -14.85 10.00 16.80
N LEU A 307 -15.32 10.47 17.96
CA LEU A 307 -15.81 11.85 18.12
C LEU A 307 -14.71 12.88 17.86
N ILE A 308 -13.47 12.61 18.29
CA ILE A 308 -12.32 13.46 18.02
C ILE A 308 -12.11 13.58 16.51
N ARG A 309 -12.11 12.47 15.77
CA ARG A 309 -11.92 12.49 14.31
C ARG A 309 -13.06 13.13 13.54
N GLU A 310 -14.29 12.97 14.02
CA GLU A 310 -15.47 13.60 13.40
C GLU A 310 -15.49 15.13 13.64
N ARG A 311 -14.90 15.59 14.75
CA ARG A 311 -15.09 16.97 15.25
C ARG A 311 -13.81 17.72 15.60
N PHE A 312 -12.63 17.26 15.17
CA PHE A 312 -11.36 17.92 15.54
C PHE A 312 -11.28 19.36 15.05
N ARG A 313 -11.96 19.69 13.94
CA ARG A 313 -12.04 21.06 13.39
C ARG A 313 -12.88 22.00 14.25
N ASP A 314 -13.82 21.47 15.05
CA ASP A 314 -14.64 22.26 15.95
C ASP A 314 -13.83 22.73 17.18
N LYS A 315 -14.43 23.60 18.01
CA LYS A 315 -13.95 23.94 19.36
C LYS A 315 -14.11 22.78 20.36
N LEU A 316 -13.71 21.57 19.96
CA LEU A 316 -13.76 20.36 20.78
C LEU A 316 -12.72 20.44 21.90
N ASN A 317 -13.17 20.19 23.14
CA ASN A 317 -12.31 20.01 24.30
C ASN A 317 -12.66 18.72 25.07
N VAL A 318 -11.88 18.41 26.10
CA VAL A 318 -12.05 17.19 26.92
C VAL A 318 -13.39 17.17 27.66
N ASP A 319 -13.87 18.32 28.12
CA ASP A 319 -15.15 18.42 28.85
C ASP A 319 -16.35 18.15 27.95
N ASP A 320 -16.28 18.56 26.66
CA ASP A 320 -17.29 18.22 25.66
C ASP A 320 -17.34 16.71 25.41
N LEU A 321 -16.19 16.05 25.32
CA LEU A 321 -16.11 14.58 25.21
C LEU A 321 -16.73 13.91 26.44
N CYS A 322 -16.39 14.36 27.65
CA CYS A 322 -16.94 13.82 28.90
C CYS A 322 -18.47 13.97 28.95
N ARG A 323 -19.01 15.12 28.51
CA ARG A 323 -20.45 15.40 28.46
C ARG A 323 -21.17 14.46 27.50
N VAL A 324 -20.65 14.28 26.28
CA VAL A 324 -21.25 13.40 25.27
C VAL A 324 -21.19 11.93 25.70
N LEU A 325 -20.07 11.52 26.28
CA LEU A 325 -19.83 10.15 26.76
C LEU A 325 -20.50 9.84 28.10
N LYS A 326 -21.03 10.85 28.79
CA LYS A 326 -21.64 10.74 30.13
C LYS A 326 -20.72 10.05 31.15
N ILE A 327 -19.45 10.46 31.19
CA ILE A 327 -18.41 9.90 32.06
C ILE A 327 -17.67 11.01 32.82
N SER A 328 -17.23 10.73 34.05
CA SER A 328 -16.41 11.69 34.81
C SER A 328 -15.05 11.91 34.11
N ARG A 329 -14.52 13.13 34.18
CA ARG A 329 -13.24 13.49 33.56
C ARG A 329 -12.08 12.63 34.06
N ARG A 330 -12.00 12.42 35.38
CA ARG A 330 -10.96 11.58 36.00
C ARG A 330 -11.00 10.14 35.47
N THR A 331 -12.19 9.55 35.41
CA THR A 331 -12.37 8.19 34.89
C THR A 331 -12.05 8.12 33.40
N PHE A 332 -12.46 9.11 32.63
CA PHE A 332 -12.19 9.18 31.20
C PHE A 332 -10.69 9.28 30.89
N GLU A 333 -9.99 10.22 31.53
CA GLU A 333 -8.55 10.42 31.33
C GLU A 333 -7.72 9.18 31.70
N ASP A 334 -8.07 8.50 32.82
CA ASP A 334 -7.42 7.26 33.23
C ASP A 334 -7.62 6.12 32.21
N ARG A 335 -8.88 5.89 31.79
CA ARG A 335 -9.21 4.87 30.78
C ARG A 335 -8.56 5.16 29.44
N PHE A 336 -8.59 6.42 29.00
CA PHE A 336 -7.99 6.84 27.75
C PHE A 336 -6.47 6.67 27.76
N ARG A 337 -5.79 7.04 28.85
CA ARG A 337 -4.34 6.86 28.98
C ARG A 337 -3.94 5.37 29.01
N LYS A 338 -4.69 4.54 29.75
CA LYS A 338 -4.47 3.09 29.77
C LYS A 338 -4.63 2.45 28.39
N ALA A 339 -5.61 2.91 27.62
CA ALA A 339 -5.92 2.37 26.30
C ALA A 339 -5.00 2.90 25.18
N THR A 340 -4.55 4.16 25.25
CA THR A 340 -3.89 4.84 24.13
C THR A 340 -2.44 5.26 24.40
N GLY A 341 -1.99 5.17 25.65
CA GLY A 341 -0.69 5.67 26.10
C GLY A 341 -0.59 7.20 26.22
N ARG A 342 -1.66 7.94 25.90
CA ARG A 342 -1.69 9.42 25.86
C ARG A 342 -2.95 9.99 26.50
N ALA A 343 -2.97 11.28 26.80
CA ALA A 343 -4.14 11.96 27.34
C ALA A 343 -5.16 12.30 26.22
N PRO A 344 -6.47 12.45 26.52
CA PRO A 344 -7.48 12.81 25.53
C PRO A 344 -7.17 14.11 24.78
N TYR A 345 -6.64 15.12 25.48
CA TYR A 345 -6.23 16.38 24.85
C TYR A 345 -5.09 16.18 23.83
N GLU A 346 -4.12 15.33 24.15
CA GLU A 346 -3.00 15.02 23.25
C GLU A 346 -3.52 14.34 21.98
N GLU A 347 -4.57 13.51 22.07
CA GLU A 347 -5.18 12.91 20.89
C GLU A 347 -5.91 13.93 19.99
N ILE A 348 -6.58 14.92 20.59
CA ILE A 348 -7.19 16.02 19.83
C ILE A 348 -6.09 16.75 19.05
N ILE A 349 -5.00 17.13 19.72
CA ILE A 349 -3.88 17.85 19.09
C ILE A 349 -3.22 16.99 18.01
N ARG A 350 -2.93 15.71 18.30
CA ARG A 350 -2.36 14.77 17.32
C ARG A 350 -3.22 14.65 16.07
N THR A 351 -4.54 14.57 16.23
CA THR A 351 -5.48 14.52 15.09
C THR A 351 -5.43 15.81 14.26
N ARG A 352 -5.36 16.98 14.92
CA ARG A 352 -5.25 18.27 14.23
C ARG A 352 -3.91 18.43 13.50
N ILE A 353 -2.79 18.05 14.12
CA ILE A 353 -1.46 18.14 13.50
C ILE A 353 -1.36 17.22 12.28
N ARG A 354 -1.90 16.00 12.35
CA ARG A 354 -1.92 15.11 11.18
C ARG A 354 -2.69 15.68 9.99
N HIS A 355 -3.83 16.31 10.26
CA HIS A 355 -4.56 17.02 9.22
C HIS A 355 -3.75 18.20 8.65
N ALA A 356 -3.04 18.93 9.50
CA ALA A 356 -2.17 20.02 9.07
C ALA A 356 -0.99 19.54 8.23
N GLU A 357 -0.36 18.40 8.58
CA GLU A 357 0.69 17.76 7.78
C GLU A 357 0.21 17.44 6.37
N THR A 358 -1.00 16.89 6.25
CA THR A 358 -1.64 16.65 4.95
C THR A 358 -1.78 17.95 4.16
N LEU A 359 -2.34 19.01 4.75
CA LEU A 359 -2.51 20.29 4.06
C LEU A 359 -1.18 20.93 3.66
N LEU A 360 -0.15 20.86 4.50
CA LEU A 360 1.19 21.38 4.18
C LEU A 360 1.89 20.59 3.07
N ALA A 361 1.64 19.28 2.99
CA ALA A 361 2.21 18.43 1.96
C ALA A 361 1.49 18.58 0.61
N GLU A 362 0.19 18.89 0.63
CA GLU A 362 -0.67 18.81 -0.56
C GLU A 362 -1.10 20.17 -1.11
N THR A 363 -0.94 21.25 -0.33
CA THR A 363 -1.40 22.60 -0.71
C THR A 363 -0.27 23.62 -0.60
N SER A 364 -0.47 24.80 -1.18
CA SER A 364 0.39 25.97 -0.98
C SER A 364 -0.24 26.99 -0.03
N GLU A 365 -1.09 26.53 0.89
CA GLU A 365 -1.73 27.39 1.88
C GLU A 365 -0.73 27.96 2.89
N THR A 366 -1.06 29.12 3.46
CA THR A 366 -0.26 29.73 4.53
C THR A 366 -0.40 28.93 5.83
N ASN A 367 0.62 28.99 6.69
CA ASN A 367 0.59 28.37 8.02
C ASN A 367 -0.66 28.78 8.83
N LEU A 368 -1.06 30.04 8.77
CA LEU A 368 -2.29 30.53 9.40
C LEU A 368 -3.55 29.84 8.83
N SER A 369 -3.67 29.71 7.51
CA SER A 369 -4.80 29.03 6.85
C SER A 369 -4.86 27.56 7.27
N VAL A 370 -3.73 26.87 7.21
CA VAL A 370 -3.59 25.47 7.64
C VAL A 370 -3.96 25.29 9.11
N ALA A 371 -3.52 26.21 9.98
CA ALA A 371 -3.84 26.18 11.41
C ALA A 371 -5.36 26.26 11.64
N ILE A 372 -6.03 27.22 11.00
CA ILE A 372 -7.48 27.42 11.11
C ILE A 372 -8.23 26.22 10.54
N ALA A 373 -7.88 25.76 9.34
CA ALA A 373 -8.49 24.60 8.69
C ALA A 373 -8.34 23.30 9.50
N SER A 374 -7.28 23.21 10.30
CA SER A 374 -7.00 22.08 11.18
C SER A 374 -7.60 22.24 12.59
N GLY A 375 -8.35 23.30 12.87
CA GLY A 375 -9.04 23.50 14.14
C GLY A 375 -8.19 24.15 15.25
N PHE A 376 -7.05 24.75 14.92
CA PHE A 376 -6.29 25.57 15.85
C PHE A 376 -6.87 26.98 15.95
N ALA A 377 -6.80 27.57 17.15
CA ALA A 377 -7.31 28.92 17.40
C ALA A 377 -6.43 30.02 16.78
N ASN A 378 -5.13 29.75 16.59
CA ASN A 378 -4.16 30.66 15.98
C ASN A 378 -2.92 29.89 15.51
N GLU A 379 -2.16 30.55 14.64
CA GLU A 379 -0.90 30.06 14.05
C GLU A 379 0.15 29.73 15.12
N ARG A 380 0.34 30.60 16.12
CA ARG A 380 1.33 30.36 17.19
C ARG A 380 1.13 29.03 17.91
N ARG A 381 -0.11 28.71 18.32
CA ARG A 381 -0.43 27.43 18.96
C ARG A 381 -0.23 26.25 18.02
N PHE A 382 -0.53 26.43 16.74
CA PHE A 382 -0.26 25.42 15.73
C PHE A 382 1.24 25.14 15.63
N GLU A 383 2.07 26.17 15.45
CA GLU A 383 3.53 26.04 15.34
C GLU A 383 4.18 25.40 16.58
N GLU A 384 3.74 25.81 17.78
CA GLU A 384 4.20 25.22 19.06
C GLU A 384 3.91 23.71 19.13
N ASN A 385 2.71 23.28 18.74
CA ASN A 385 2.34 21.87 18.76
C ASN A 385 2.96 21.08 17.59
N PHE A 386 3.10 21.69 16.42
CA PHE A 386 3.72 21.08 15.26
C PHE A 386 5.18 20.75 15.54
N ARG A 387 5.96 21.72 16.05
CA ARG A 387 7.35 21.50 16.47
C ARG A 387 7.48 20.47 17.59
N LYS A 388 6.55 20.47 18.54
CA LYS A 388 6.56 19.49 19.64
C LYS A 388 6.39 18.05 19.15
N ILE A 389 5.59 17.83 18.10
CA ILE A 389 5.28 16.50 17.58
C ILE A 389 6.30 16.05 16.53
N ASN A 390 6.77 16.96 15.68
CA ASN A 390 7.62 16.62 14.53
C ASN A 390 9.12 16.87 14.73
N GLY A 391 9.51 17.50 15.85
CA GLY A 391 10.89 17.95 16.09
C GLY A 391 11.17 19.29 15.45
#